data_AF-A0A3M8EXP8-F1
#
_entry.id   AF-A0A3M8EXP8-F1
#
_cell.length_a   1.000
_cell.length_b   1.000
_cell.length_c   1.000
_cell.angle_alpha   90.00
_cell.angle_beta   90.00
_cell.angle_gamma   90.00
#
_symmetry.space_group_name_H-M   'P 1'
#
loop_
_entity.id
_entity.type
_entity.pdbx_description
1 polymer ?
#
loop_
_entity_poly.entity_id
_entity_poly.type
_entity_poly.pdbx_seq_one_letter_code
_entity_poly.pdbx_strand_id
1 'polypeptide(L)'
;MIEPYDSALDAIPGAHPYPRGSRYHDAEIGAYCFPDGTEVRYAKRRLLPPLPDEDGSGDDGDTATHTVGAGERPDHLAQHYFGDPAQWWRIADANPVLDPRELTAEPGQAIAIPLPGAFTAPGSGAPGGAPRRGAAGGGGRG
;
A
#
# COMPACT_ATOMS: atom_id res chain seq x y z
N MET A 1 -27.37 9.70 23.56
CA MET A 1 -25.99 10.19 23.71
C MET A 1 -25.08 9.04 23.30
N ILE A 2 -24.62 9.04 22.05
CA ILE A 2 -23.49 8.21 21.62
C ILE A 2 -22.29 9.12 21.79
N GLU A 3 -21.40 8.81 22.71
CA GLU A 3 -20.14 9.55 22.81
C GLU A 3 -19.37 9.39 21.50
N PRO A 4 -18.81 10.46 20.93
CA PRO A 4 -18.08 10.39 19.67
C PRO A 4 -16.75 9.70 19.96
N TYR A 5 -16.70 8.40 19.71
CA TYR A 5 -15.46 7.63 19.63
C TYR A 5 -14.47 8.26 18.63
N ASP A 6 -14.98 9.14 17.75
CA ASP A 6 -14.26 9.90 16.72
C ASP A 6 -13.27 10.94 17.25
N SER A 7 -13.44 11.48 18.46
CA SER A 7 -12.53 12.51 19.00
C SER A 7 -11.18 11.94 19.47
N ALA A 8 -11.11 10.63 19.76
CA ALA A 8 -9.92 10.03 20.35
C ALA A 8 -8.79 9.81 19.32
N LEU A 9 -9.13 9.58 18.05
CA LEU A 9 -8.15 9.34 17.00
C LEU A 9 -7.48 10.64 16.53
N ASP A 10 -8.21 11.75 16.48
CA ASP A 10 -7.67 13.05 16.07
C ASP A 10 -6.65 13.62 17.07
N ALA A 11 -6.76 13.24 18.35
CA ALA A 11 -5.89 13.69 19.42
C ALA A 11 -4.52 12.98 19.42
N ILE A 12 -4.33 11.93 18.62
CA ILE A 12 -3.09 11.15 18.54
C ILE A 12 -2.38 11.51 17.23
N PRO A 13 -1.29 12.30 17.27
CA PRO A 13 -0.50 12.59 16.07
C PRO A 13 -0.04 11.31 15.38
N GLY A 14 -0.41 11.14 14.11
CA GLY A 14 -0.06 9.96 13.30
C GLY A 14 -1.01 8.77 13.42
N ALA A 15 -2.12 8.88 14.16
CA ALA A 15 -3.18 7.88 14.14
C ALA A 15 -3.94 7.97 12.81
N HIS A 16 -3.89 6.89 12.02
CA HIS A 16 -4.71 6.72 10.84
C HIS A 16 -5.97 5.93 11.22
N PRO A 17 -7.18 6.28 10.73
CA PRO A 17 -8.41 5.54 11.06
C PRO A 17 -8.41 4.10 10.54
N TYR A 18 -7.48 3.77 9.63
CA TYR A 18 -7.28 2.42 9.13
C TYR A 18 -5.98 1.82 9.65
N PRO A 19 -5.90 0.50 9.90
CA PRO A 19 -4.66 -0.16 10.30
C PRO A 19 -3.64 -0.19 9.17
N ARG A 20 -2.34 -0.33 9.49
CA ARG A 20 -1.22 -0.31 8.51
C ARG A 20 -1.34 -1.30 7.34
N GLY A 21 -2.03 -2.43 7.54
CA GLY A 21 -2.27 -3.43 6.48
C GLY A 21 -3.45 -3.11 5.56
N SER A 22 -4.24 -2.07 5.87
CA SER A 22 -5.42 -1.70 5.09
C SER A 22 -5.04 -0.99 3.79
N ARG A 23 -5.79 -1.29 2.72
CA ARG A 23 -5.72 -0.60 1.43
C ARG A 23 -5.79 0.93 1.54
N TYR A 24 -6.51 1.42 2.55
CA TYR A 24 -6.77 2.85 2.76
C TYR A 24 -5.84 3.49 3.79
N HIS A 25 -4.85 2.77 4.33
CA HIS A 25 -3.95 3.32 5.36
C HIS A 25 -3.21 4.58 4.93
N ASP A 26 -2.81 4.67 3.67
CA ASP A 26 -2.06 5.82 3.15
C ASP A 26 -2.97 6.83 2.43
N ALA A 27 -4.29 6.63 2.46
CA ALA A 27 -5.24 7.52 1.82
C ALA A 27 -5.50 8.76 2.68
N GLU A 28 -5.40 9.94 2.09
CA GLU A 28 -5.75 11.18 2.78
C GLU A 28 -7.23 11.16 3.22
N ILE A 29 -7.50 11.55 4.47
CA ILE A 29 -8.85 11.61 5.04
C ILE A 29 -9.38 13.04 4.91
N GLY A 30 -10.48 13.21 4.18
CA GLY A 30 -11.22 14.45 4.09
C GLY A 30 -12.38 14.49 5.08
N ALA A 31 -12.88 15.69 5.38
CA ALA A 31 -14.10 15.91 6.14
C ALA A 31 -15.07 16.78 5.32
N TYR A 32 -16.35 16.44 5.37
CA TYR A 32 -17.43 17.26 4.82
C TYR A 32 -18.38 17.64 5.95
N CYS A 33 -18.58 18.94 6.15
CA CYS A 33 -19.54 19.45 7.12
C CYS A 33 -20.86 19.77 6.42
N PHE A 34 -21.92 19.08 6.84
CA PHE A 34 -23.29 19.36 6.40
C PHE A 34 -23.77 20.70 6.99
N PRO A 35 -24.78 21.34 6.37
CA PRO A 35 -25.35 22.59 6.87
C PRO A 35 -25.95 22.51 8.29
N ASP A 36 -26.30 21.31 8.75
CA ASP A 36 -26.80 21.06 10.11
C ASP A 36 -25.68 20.92 11.16
N GLY A 37 -24.42 21.05 10.74
CA GLY A 37 -23.23 20.91 11.59
C GLY A 37 -22.70 19.48 11.72
N THR A 38 -23.34 18.49 11.08
CA THR A 38 -22.83 17.11 11.06
C THR A 38 -21.55 17.03 10.23
N GLU A 39 -20.48 16.48 10.79
CA GLU A 39 -19.24 16.19 10.06
C GLU A 39 -19.22 14.72 9.63
N VAL A 40 -18.91 14.48 8.35
CA VAL A 40 -18.66 13.14 7.82
C VAL A 40 -17.26 13.07 7.24
N ARG A 41 -16.46 12.13 7.75
CA ARG A 41 -15.12 11.84 7.25
C ARG A 41 -15.15 10.78 6.16
N TYR A 42 -14.32 10.95 5.16
CA TYR A 42 -14.23 10.04 4.03
C TYR A 42 -12.78 9.89 3.56
N ALA A 43 -12.43 8.71 3.08
CA ALA A 43 -11.16 8.51 2.39
C ALA A 43 -11.21 9.19 1.03
N LYS A 44 -10.23 10.04 0.72
CA LYS A 44 -10.10 10.67 -0.59
C LYS A 44 -9.70 9.62 -1.65
N ARG A 45 -9.87 10.00 -2.92
CA ARG A 45 -9.55 9.12 -4.05
C ARG A 45 -8.07 8.72 -4.03
N ARG A 46 -7.82 7.41 -3.99
CA ARG A 46 -6.50 6.83 -4.21
C ARG A 46 -6.28 6.60 -5.69
N LEU A 47 -5.18 7.15 -6.22
CA LEU A 47 -4.70 6.83 -7.57
C LEU A 47 -3.85 5.57 -7.49
N LEU A 48 -4.07 4.62 -8.40
CA LEU A 48 -3.19 3.46 -8.53
C LEU A 48 -1.85 3.91 -9.11
N PRO A 49 -0.72 3.27 -8.71
CA PRO A 49 0.53 3.46 -9.42
C PRO A 49 0.37 3.01 -10.88
N PRO A 50 1.24 3.50 -11.78
CA PRO A 50 1.33 2.97 -13.13
C PRO A 50 1.51 1.45 -13.10
N LEU A 51 0.81 0.74 -13.97
CA LEU A 51 1.02 -0.69 -14.13
C LEU A 51 2.31 -0.92 -14.92
N PRO A 52 3.03 -2.03 -14.68
CA PRO A 52 4.14 -2.40 -15.54
C PRO A 52 3.63 -2.61 -16.97
N ASP A 53 4.39 -2.12 -17.95
CA ASP A 53 4.14 -2.38 -19.36
C ASP A 53 4.24 -3.89 -19.64
N GLU A 54 3.57 -4.39 -20.69
CA GLU A 54 3.50 -5.83 -21.02
C GLU A 54 4.88 -6.48 -21.24
N ASP A 55 5.89 -5.67 -21.58
CA ASP A 55 7.29 -6.06 -21.78
C ASP A 55 8.15 -6.00 -20.50
N GLY A 56 7.55 -5.63 -19.36
CA GLY A 56 8.25 -5.54 -18.06
C GLY A 56 9.18 -4.33 -17.96
N SER A 57 9.05 -3.36 -18.86
CA SER A 57 9.91 -2.17 -18.97
C SER A 57 9.50 -1.00 -18.06
N GLY A 58 8.36 -1.11 -17.39
CA GLY A 58 7.91 -0.11 -16.41
C GLY A 58 8.76 -0.14 -15.14
N ASP A 59 9.14 1.05 -14.64
CA ASP A 59 10.06 1.24 -13.49
C ASP A 59 9.44 0.95 -12.11
N ASP A 60 8.19 0.50 -12.04
CA ASP A 60 7.43 0.50 -10.78
C ASP A 60 7.01 -0.91 -10.32
N GLY A 61 8.02 -1.74 -10.00
CA GLY A 61 7.88 -2.83 -9.03
C GLY A 61 7.99 -4.26 -9.57
N ASP A 62 8.93 -5.01 -9.01
CA ASP A 62 9.08 -6.45 -9.22
C ASP A 62 7.74 -7.18 -9.01
N THR A 63 7.18 -7.72 -10.09
CA THR A 63 5.97 -8.55 -10.08
C THR A 63 6.33 -9.96 -10.51
N ALA A 64 5.74 -10.95 -9.85
CA ALA A 64 5.82 -12.35 -10.25
C ALA A 64 4.53 -12.76 -10.97
N THR A 65 4.62 -13.63 -11.97
CA THR A 65 3.45 -14.20 -12.64
C THR A 65 2.93 -15.41 -11.85
N HIS A 66 1.64 -15.42 -11.54
CA HIS A 66 0.92 -16.58 -10.99
C HIS A 66 -0.12 -17.07 -11.99
N THR A 67 -0.21 -18.39 -12.19
CA THR A 67 -1.25 -19.01 -13.00
C THR A 67 -2.36 -19.52 -12.09
N VAL A 68 -3.56 -18.98 -12.27
CA VAL A 68 -4.73 -19.30 -11.45
C VAL A 68 -5.11 -20.78 -11.58
N GLY A 69 -5.20 -21.48 -10.46
CA GLY A 69 -5.73 -22.82 -10.34
C GLY A 69 -7.25 -22.86 -10.18
N ALA A 70 -7.84 -24.03 -10.43
CA ALA A 70 -9.27 -24.23 -10.22
C ALA A 70 -9.66 -24.10 -8.74
N GLY A 71 -10.65 -23.24 -8.45
CA GLY A 71 -11.14 -23.01 -7.09
C GLY A 71 -10.27 -22.08 -6.24
N GLU A 72 -9.24 -21.45 -6.82
CA GLU A 72 -8.50 -20.41 -6.12
C GLU A 72 -9.36 -19.18 -5.83
N ARG A 73 -9.00 -18.47 -4.76
CA ARG A 73 -9.67 -17.26 -4.32
C ARG A 73 -8.62 -16.17 -4.04
N PRO A 74 -8.92 -14.89 -4.30
CA PRO A 74 -7.95 -13.80 -4.09
C PRO A 74 -7.37 -13.75 -2.67
N ASP A 75 -8.18 -14.05 -1.65
CA ASP A 75 -7.73 -14.09 -0.25
C ASP A 75 -6.81 -15.29 0.04
N HIS A 76 -6.98 -16.43 -0.62
CA HIS A 76 -6.06 -17.56 -0.49
C HIS A 76 -4.70 -17.23 -1.12
N LEU A 77 -4.71 -16.57 -2.28
CA LEU A 77 -3.50 -16.09 -2.93
C LEU A 77 -2.78 -15.05 -2.06
N ALA A 78 -3.52 -14.13 -1.46
CA ALA A 78 -2.97 -13.14 -0.53
C ALA A 78 -2.36 -13.81 0.72
N GLN A 79 -3.04 -14.82 1.28
CA GLN A 79 -2.48 -15.62 2.38
C GLN A 79 -1.20 -16.35 1.96
N HIS A 80 -1.14 -16.87 0.73
CA HIS A 80 0.02 -17.59 0.20
C HIS A 80 1.23 -16.67 -0.02
N TYR A 81 1.02 -15.51 -0.65
CA TYR A 81 2.10 -14.60 -1.05
C TYR A 81 2.48 -13.57 0.01
N PHE A 82 1.51 -13.09 0.80
CA PHE A 82 1.73 -12.01 1.78
C PHE A 82 1.59 -12.46 3.22
N GLY A 83 1.15 -13.69 3.45
CA GLY A 83 0.87 -14.19 4.80
C GLY A 83 -0.42 -13.64 5.42
N ASP A 84 -1.21 -12.85 4.67
CA ASP A 84 -2.39 -12.16 5.16
C ASP A 84 -3.51 -12.14 4.10
N PRO A 85 -4.67 -12.78 4.35
CA PRO A 85 -5.76 -12.85 3.39
C PRO A 85 -6.41 -11.49 3.14
N ALA A 86 -6.29 -10.54 4.07
CA ALA A 86 -6.84 -9.19 3.93
C ALA A 86 -6.04 -8.34 2.93
N GLN A 87 -4.86 -8.80 2.48
CA GLN A 87 -4.00 -8.09 1.53
C GLN A 87 -4.23 -8.44 0.06
N TRP A 88 -5.34 -9.12 -0.26
CA TRP A 88 -5.74 -9.44 -1.64
C TRP A 88 -5.83 -8.20 -2.55
N TRP A 89 -6.11 -7.03 -1.97
CA TRP A 89 -6.20 -5.76 -2.70
C TRP A 89 -4.91 -5.39 -3.40
N ARG A 90 -3.75 -5.88 -2.94
CA ARG A 90 -2.46 -5.64 -3.60
C ARG A 90 -2.38 -6.34 -4.96
N ILE A 91 -2.94 -7.54 -5.06
CA ILE A 91 -3.04 -8.29 -6.31
C ILE A 91 -4.02 -7.58 -7.24
N ALA A 92 -5.15 -7.09 -6.71
CA ALA A 92 -6.12 -6.31 -7.50
C ALA A 92 -5.59 -4.93 -7.94
N ASP A 93 -4.66 -4.33 -7.19
CA ASP A 93 -4.02 -3.08 -7.63
C ASP A 93 -3.00 -3.31 -8.75
N ALA A 94 -2.36 -4.49 -8.77
CA ALA A 94 -1.40 -4.90 -9.80
C ALA A 94 -2.07 -5.45 -11.08
N ASN A 95 -3.34 -5.85 -11.00
CA ASN A 95 -4.15 -6.31 -12.13
C ASN A 95 -5.43 -5.49 -12.07
N PRO A 96 -5.62 -4.45 -12.91
CA PRO A 96 -6.64 -3.41 -12.75
C PRO A 96 -8.07 -3.93 -13.05
N VAL A 97 -8.50 -4.93 -12.28
CA VAL A 97 -9.82 -5.53 -12.33
C VAL A 97 -10.82 -4.61 -11.62
N LEU A 98 -12.05 -4.60 -12.11
CA LEU A 98 -13.13 -3.85 -11.48
C LEU A 98 -13.72 -4.65 -10.32
N ASP A 99 -13.94 -5.95 -10.51
CA ASP A 99 -14.33 -6.89 -9.46
C ASP A 99 -13.15 -7.81 -9.09
N PRO A 100 -12.75 -7.87 -7.81
CA PRO A 100 -11.71 -8.79 -7.33
C PRO A 100 -11.95 -10.26 -7.68
N ARG A 101 -13.20 -10.69 -7.88
CA ARG A 101 -13.56 -12.06 -8.29
C ARG A 101 -13.02 -12.40 -9.68
N GLU A 102 -12.80 -11.40 -10.54
CA GLU A 102 -12.25 -11.59 -11.90
C GLU A 102 -10.81 -12.12 -11.87
N LEU A 103 -10.06 -11.84 -10.80
CA LEU A 103 -8.68 -12.33 -10.63
C LEU A 103 -8.57 -13.85 -10.70
N THR A 104 -9.60 -14.56 -10.21
CA THR A 104 -9.59 -16.03 -10.12
C THR A 104 -10.80 -16.67 -10.79
N ALA A 105 -11.50 -15.93 -11.67
CA ALA A 105 -12.70 -16.41 -12.35
C ALA A 105 -12.38 -17.56 -13.33
N GLU A 106 -11.29 -17.41 -14.08
CA GLU A 106 -10.88 -18.35 -15.12
C GLU A 106 -9.60 -19.09 -14.71
N PRO A 107 -9.66 -20.41 -14.46
CA PRO A 107 -8.47 -21.23 -14.26
C PRO A 107 -7.56 -21.17 -15.49
N GLY A 108 -6.25 -21.07 -15.27
CA GLY A 108 -5.24 -20.91 -16.31
C GLY A 108 -4.91 -19.44 -16.63
N GLN A 109 -5.65 -18.48 -16.10
CA GLN A 109 -5.32 -17.06 -16.25
C GLN A 109 -4.00 -16.73 -15.55
N ALA A 110 -3.13 -15.99 -16.22
CA ALA A 110 -1.94 -15.41 -15.62
C ALA A 110 -2.28 -14.06 -14.97
N ILE A 111 -1.91 -13.88 -13.70
CA ILE A 111 -2.05 -12.62 -12.96
C ILE A 111 -0.72 -12.18 -12.37
N ALA A 112 -0.53 -10.88 -12.24
CA ALA A 112 0.64 -10.29 -11.60
C ALA A 112 0.50 -10.30 -10.08
N ILE A 113 1.54 -10.77 -9.38
CA ILE A 113 1.65 -10.75 -7.92
C ILE A 113 2.77 -9.77 -7.54
N PRO A 114 2.48 -8.66 -6.84
CA PRO A 114 3.50 -7.72 -6.44
C PRO A 114 4.46 -8.35 -5.42
N LEU A 115 5.78 -8.28 -5.67
CA LEU A 115 6.78 -8.79 -4.73
C LEU A 115 7.01 -7.79 -3.59
N PRO A 116 7.43 -8.27 -2.40
CA PRO A 116 7.74 -7.39 -1.27
C PRO A 116 8.86 -6.41 -1.64
N GLY A 117 8.52 -5.13 -1.81
CA GLY A 117 9.41 -4.07 -2.28
C GLY A 117 8.86 -3.26 -3.45
N ALA A 118 7.88 -3.80 -4.18
CA ALA A 118 7.30 -3.16 -5.37
C ALA A 118 6.44 -1.92 -5.07
N PHE A 119 5.83 -1.81 -3.89
CA PHE A 119 4.95 -0.71 -3.53
C PHE A 119 5.64 0.30 -2.59
N THR A 120 6.68 0.97 -3.07
CA THR A 120 7.14 2.20 -2.41
C THR A 120 6.23 3.33 -2.87
N ALA A 121 5.47 3.92 -1.96
CA ALA A 121 4.68 5.11 -2.25
C ALA A 121 5.61 6.22 -2.83
N PRO A 122 5.26 6.89 -3.94
CA PRO A 122 6.05 8.00 -4.44
C PRO A 122 5.95 9.15 -3.44
N GLY A 123 7.00 9.31 -2.61
CA GLY A 123 7.06 10.36 -1.59
C GLY A 123 7.87 10.05 -0.33
N SER A 124 8.27 8.80 -0.07
CA SER A 124 9.17 8.51 1.07
C SER A 124 10.64 8.73 0.69
N GLY A 125 10.99 9.98 0.39
CA GLY A 125 12.39 10.40 0.35
C GLY A 125 12.96 10.35 1.78
N ALA A 126 13.64 9.26 2.12
CA ALA A 126 14.46 9.21 3.33
C ALA A 126 15.52 10.34 3.25
N PRO A 127 15.71 11.17 4.28
CA PRO A 127 16.77 12.17 4.27
C PRO A 127 18.11 11.46 4.16
N GLY A 128 18.87 11.83 3.12
CA GLY A 128 20.18 11.27 2.80
C GLY A 128 21.07 11.16 4.04
N GLY A 129 21.49 9.93 4.34
CA GLY A 129 22.47 9.66 5.37
C GLY A 129 23.76 10.40 5.05
N ALA A 130 24.11 11.38 5.88
CA ALA A 130 25.41 12.05 5.83
C ALA A 130 26.53 11.01 5.98
N PRO A 131 27.56 11.01 5.11
CA PRO A 131 28.69 10.12 5.30
C PRO A 131 29.46 10.53 6.56
N ARG A 132 29.42 9.66 7.59
CA ARG A 132 30.38 9.71 8.70
C ARG A 132 31.75 9.27 8.18
N ARG A 133 32.64 10.24 7.99
CA ARG A 133 34.09 10.03 7.88
C ARG A 133 34.73 11.27 8.49
N GLY A 134 35.59 11.23 9.49
CA GLY A 134 36.31 10.19 10.18
C GLY A 134 37.42 10.97 10.89
N ALA A 135 37.45 10.91 12.21
CA ALA A 135 38.44 11.63 13.01
C ALA A 135 39.85 11.13 12.65
N ALA A 136 40.72 12.04 12.21
CA ALA A 136 42.16 11.82 12.17
C ALA A 136 42.80 12.80 13.14
N GLY A 137 43.11 12.31 14.34
CA GLY A 137 43.93 13.01 15.31
C GLY A 137 45.43 12.82 15.02
N GLY A 138 46.20 13.86 15.32
CA GLY A 138 47.46 13.75 16.06
C GLY A 138 48.74 13.33 15.35
N GLY A 139 49.62 14.32 15.10
CA GLY A 139 50.94 14.37 15.76
C GLY A 139 52.18 13.73 15.10
N GLY A 140 53.29 14.48 15.12
CA GLY A 140 54.68 14.00 14.96
C GLY A 140 55.41 14.67 13.79
N ARG A 141 56.18 15.75 13.99
CA ARG A 141 57.61 15.81 14.38
C ARG A 141 58.53 14.97 13.47
N GLY A 142 59.47 15.67 12.83
CA GLY A 142 60.58 15.12 12.05
C GLY A 142 61.18 16.20 11.18
#